data_AF-A0A366SG17-F1
#
_entry.id   AF-A0A366SG17-F1
#
_cell.length_a   1.000
_cell.length_b   1.000
_cell.length_c   1.000
_cell.angle_alpha   90.00
_cell.angle_beta   90.00
_cell.angle_gamma   90.00
#
_symmetry.space_group_name_H-M   'P 1'
#
loop_
_entity.id
_entity.type
_entity.pdbx_description
1 polymer ?
#
loop_
_entity_poly.entity_id
_entity_poly.type
_entity_poly.pdbx_seq_one_letter_code
_entity_poly.pdbx_strand_id
1 'polypeptide(L)'
;MKKQSYNLLVLLLGVIVFFVVVPSVRAEDTDNLFFDNGDYFILKRLYNSSTGEHRYGIYKSEVQGRLNKGWRLERGSLYIDKKVYKPTNSVKVHCMVNTKTQSGLYTVNDNEKDMLLNQNSKNPHVMPKWTLSVSESFQTVPANQGIPVYRLYNPNSWRGTHHFTPIQAEKDMLVRLGWRYEGIGFYVSGVLNE
;
A
#
# COMPACT_ATOMS: atom_id res chain seq x y z
N MET A 1 -60.68 7.30 28.72
CA MET A 1 -59.90 8.26 27.93
C MET A 1 -58.51 7.68 27.68
N LYS A 2 -58.26 7.22 26.44
CA LYS A 2 -56.94 6.83 25.94
C LYS A 2 -56.13 8.09 25.67
N LYS A 3 -54.85 8.08 26.00
CA LYS A 3 -53.77 8.65 25.17
C LYS A 3 -52.49 7.91 25.52
N GLN A 4 -52.17 6.91 24.69
CA GLN A 4 -50.82 6.36 24.56
C GLN A 4 -49.94 7.49 24.01
N SER A 5 -48.86 7.81 24.73
CA SER A 5 -47.82 8.71 24.26
C SER A 5 -46.89 7.91 23.35
N TYR A 6 -46.88 8.28 22.07
CA TYR A 6 -45.95 7.75 21.07
C TYR A 6 -44.55 8.32 21.36
N ASN A 7 -43.61 7.47 21.79
CA ASN A 7 -42.20 7.82 21.74
C ASN A 7 -41.67 7.49 20.35
N LEU A 8 -41.30 8.56 19.66
CA LEU A 8 -40.82 8.64 18.30
C LEU A 8 -39.56 7.77 18.13
N LEU A 9 -39.70 6.72 17.33
CA LEU A 9 -38.60 5.92 16.80
C LEU A 9 -37.73 6.84 15.92
N VAL A 10 -36.57 7.27 16.41
CA VAL A 10 -35.58 7.98 15.60
C VAL A 10 -34.92 6.96 14.68
N LEU A 11 -35.46 6.80 13.47
CA LEU A 11 -34.76 6.27 12.32
C LEU A 11 -33.65 7.29 11.93
N LEU A 12 -32.41 7.02 12.34
CA LEU A 12 -31.24 7.67 11.75
C LEU A 12 -30.62 6.71 10.72
N LEU A 13 -31.08 6.90 9.48
CA LEU A 13 -30.34 6.56 8.28
C LEU A 13 -29.03 7.37 8.24
N GLY A 14 -27.92 6.73 7.84
CA GLY A 14 -26.65 7.38 7.50
C GLY A 14 -25.63 7.27 8.64
N VAL A 15 -24.57 6.46 8.55
CA VAL A 15 -23.62 6.32 7.44
C VAL A 15 -23.23 4.86 7.34
N ILE A 16 -23.63 4.17 6.27
CA ILE A 16 -22.91 2.95 5.89
C ILE A 16 -21.59 3.45 5.33
N VAL A 17 -20.56 3.50 6.18
CA VAL A 17 -19.19 3.62 5.70
C VAL A 17 -18.95 2.30 4.98
N PHE A 18 -19.10 2.30 3.65
CA PHE A 18 -18.59 1.24 2.81
C PHE A 18 -17.07 1.27 2.98
N PHE A 19 -16.57 0.53 3.97
CA PHE A 19 -15.21 0.04 3.93
C PHE A 19 -15.19 -0.93 2.75
N VAL A 20 -14.92 -0.39 1.56
CA VAL A 20 -14.53 -1.21 0.42
C VAL A 20 -13.15 -1.76 0.78
N VAL A 21 -13.17 -2.90 1.47
CA VAL A 21 -11.97 -3.67 1.78
C VAL A 21 -11.38 -4.09 0.45
N VAL A 22 -10.10 -3.78 0.25
CA VAL A 22 -9.37 -4.26 -0.92
C VAL A 22 -9.37 -5.79 -0.88
N PRO A 23 -9.86 -6.48 -1.92
CA PRO A 23 -9.91 -7.93 -1.94
C PRO A 23 -8.51 -8.51 -1.74
N SER A 24 -8.40 -9.49 -0.87
CA SER A 24 -7.12 -10.07 -0.47
C SER A 24 -7.12 -11.57 -0.72
N VAL A 25 -6.10 -12.06 -1.44
CA VAL A 25 -5.89 -13.48 -1.66
C VAL A 25 -4.62 -13.90 -0.91
N ARG A 26 -4.80 -14.70 0.15
CA ARG A 26 -3.70 -15.22 0.98
C ARG A 26 -2.71 -15.98 0.09
N ALA A 27 -1.42 -15.65 0.22
CA ALA A 27 -0.34 -16.50 -0.28
C ALA A 27 -0.04 -17.59 0.77
N GLU A 28 0.37 -18.77 0.33
CA GLU A 28 0.80 -19.83 1.26
C GLU A 28 1.98 -19.32 2.11
N ASP A 29 1.96 -19.63 3.42
CA ASP A 29 3.04 -19.26 4.33
C ASP A 29 4.26 -20.12 4.00
N THR A 30 5.06 -19.70 3.02
CA THR A 30 6.32 -20.38 2.76
C THR A 30 7.29 -20.00 3.87
N ASP A 31 7.67 -20.96 4.73
CA ASP A 31 8.74 -20.82 5.74
C ASP A 31 10.05 -20.25 5.16
N ASN A 32 10.20 -20.37 3.85
CA ASN A 32 11.22 -19.70 3.07
C ASN A 32 10.79 -18.29 2.63
N LEU A 33 10.83 -17.34 3.57
CA LEU A 33 10.88 -15.93 3.24
C LEU A 33 12.23 -15.61 2.56
N PHE A 34 12.41 -16.01 1.30
CA PHE A 34 13.57 -15.62 0.50
C PHE A 34 13.43 -14.14 0.15
N PHE A 35 14.35 -13.30 0.63
CA PHE A 35 14.45 -11.89 0.27
C PHE A 35 15.60 -11.60 -0.70
N ASP A 36 16.53 -12.55 -0.77
CA ASP A 36 17.69 -12.55 -1.64
C ASP A 36 17.96 -13.99 -2.08
N ASN A 37 17.79 -14.28 -3.38
CA ASN A 37 18.14 -15.56 -4.00
C ASN A 37 19.44 -15.46 -4.84
N GLY A 38 20.31 -14.50 -4.53
CA GLY A 38 21.50 -14.18 -5.33
C GLY A 38 21.19 -13.40 -6.61
N ASP A 39 20.09 -13.72 -7.29
CA ASP A 39 19.67 -13.12 -8.57
C ASP A 39 18.57 -12.05 -8.45
N TYR A 40 17.75 -12.10 -7.39
CA TYR A 40 16.58 -11.22 -7.23
C TYR A 40 16.47 -10.67 -5.82
N PHE A 41 15.94 -9.45 -5.71
CA PHE A 41 15.32 -8.96 -4.48
C PHE A 41 13.83 -9.27 -4.51
N ILE A 42 13.30 -9.88 -3.46
CA ILE A 42 11.87 -10.16 -3.33
C ILE A 42 11.24 -9.17 -2.34
N LEU A 43 10.18 -8.51 -2.80
CA LEU A 43 9.35 -7.61 -2.01
C LEU A 43 8.06 -8.36 -1.66
N LYS A 44 7.98 -8.88 -0.45
CA LYS A 44 6.81 -9.65 -0.01
C LYS A 44 5.63 -8.72 0.21
N ARG A 45 4.52 -8.97 -0.49
CA ARG A 45 3.27 -8.25 -0.33
C ARG A 45 2.58 -8.74 0.94
N LEU A 46 2.24 -7.79 1.81
CA LEU A 46 1.64 -8.01 3.10
C LEU A 46 0.31 -7.27 3.17
N TYR A 47 -0.66 -7.88 3.83
CA TYR A 47 -1.98 -7.33 4.06
C TYR A 47 -2.31 -7.27 5.54
N ASN A 48 -2.85 -6.13 5.98
CA ASN A 48 -3.37 -5.93 7.32
C ASN A 48 -4.90 -6.03 7.30
N SER A 49 -5.46 -7.12 7.84
CA SER A 49 -6.91 -7.33 7.87
C SER A 49 -7.67 -6.35 8.77
N SER A 50 -6.99 -5.75 9.74
CA SER A 50 -7.62 -4.79 10.67
C SER A 50 -7.77 -3.40 10.04
N THR A 51 -6.95 -3.06 9.06
CA THR A 51 -6.96 -1.72 8.44
C THR A 51 -7.25 -1.73 6.94
N GLY A 52 -7.16 -2.89 6.27
CA GLY A 52 -7.26 -3.01 4.82
C GLY A 52 -6.01 -2.53 4.07
N GLU A 53 -4.89 -2.31 4.77
CA GLU A 53 -3.66 -1.76 4.18
C GLU A 53 -2.80 -2.84 3.55
N HIS A 54 -2.10 -2.46 2.47
CA HIS A 54 -1.12 -3.27 1.78
C HIS A 54 0.27 -2.66 1.86
N ARG A 55 1.28 -3.48 2.11
CA ARG A 55 2.68 -3.06 2.17
C ARG A 55 3.57 -4.08 1.47
N TYR A 56 4.66 -3.60 0.90
CA TYR A 56 5.74 -4.42 0.39
C TYR A 56 6.91 -4.39 1.37
N GLY A 57 7.26 -5.54 1.93
CA GLY A 57 8.39 -5.70 2.86
C GLY A 57 9.60 -6.32 2.16
N ILE A 58 10.77 -5.75 2.42
CA ILE A 58 12.04 -6.13 1.77
C ILE A 58 12.93 -6.95 2.71
N TYR A 59 12.81 -6.72 4.02
CA TYR A 59 13.66 -7.36 5.02
C TYR A 59 12.90 -8.40 5.84
N LYS A 60 13.54 -9.56 6.06
CA LYS A 60 12.97 -10.66 6.85
C LYS A 60 12.49 -10.24 8.22
N SER A 61 13.30 -9.48 8.95
CA SER A 61 12.96 -9.01 10.30
C SER A 61 11.72 -8.12 10.31
N GLU A 62 11.58 -7.26 9.30
CA GLU A 62 10.44 -6.36 9.16
C GLU A 62 9.16 -7.11 8.79
N VAL A 63 9.25 -8.02 7.82
CA VAL A 63 8.15 -8.89 7.41
C VAL A 63 7.70 -9.73 8.60
N GLN A 64 8.62 -10.43 9.28
CA GLN A 64 8.29 -11.23 10.45
C GLN A 64 7.67 -10.38 11.56
N GLY A 65 8.19 -9.18 11.80
CA GLY A 65 7.63 -8.25 12.77
C GLY A 65 6.19 -7.84 12.44
N ARG A 66 5.81 -7.75 11.18
CA ARG A 66 4.42 -7.53 10.74
C ARG A 66 3.56 -8.77 10.89
N LEU A 67 4.07 -9.94 10.51
CA LEU A 67 3.36 -11.21 10.67
C LEU A 67 3.01 -11.45 12.15
N ASN A 68 3.96 -11.21 13.05
CA ASN A 68 3.75 -11.29 14.50
C ASN A 68 2.69 -10.29 15.03
N LYS A 69 2.41 -9.22 14.28
CA LYS A 69 1.36 -8.22 14.57
C LYS A 69 0.03 -8.55 13.88
N GLY A 70 -0.12 -9.75 13.33
CA GLY A 70 -1.34 -10.22 12.68
C GLY A 70 -1.50 -9.80 11.21
N TRP A 71 -0.45 -9.29 10.58
CA TRP A 71 -0.43 -9.16 9.11
C TRP A 71 -0.30 -10.54 8.48
N ARG A 72 -0.69 -10.66 7.21
CA ARG A 72 -0.53 -11.90 6.43
C ARG A 72 0.16 -11.64 5.10
N LEU A 73 0.79 -12.68 4.55
CA LEU A 73 1.28 -12.67 3.17
C LEU A 73 0.12 -12.72 2.17
N GLU A 74 0.35 -12.09 1.02
CA GLU A 74 -0.63 -11.98 -0.04
C GLU A 74 -0.01 -12.16 -1.42
N ARG A 75 -0.82 -12.65 -2.37
CA ARG A 75 -0.46 -12.78 -3.78
C ARG A 75 -0.08 -11.44 -4.40
N GLY A 76 0.86 -11.47 -5.33
CA GLY A 76 1.37 -10.26 -5.97
C GLY A 76 2.58 -9.69 -5.26
N SER A 77 3.35 -10.53 -4.56
CA SER A 77 4.71 -10.17 -4.15
C SER A 77 5.53 -9.82 -5.39
N LEU A 78 6.45 -8.87 -5.28
CA LEU A 78 7.19 -8.34 -6.42
C LEU A 78 8.61 -8.87 -6.38
N TYR A 79 9.28 -8.96 -7.52
CA TYR A 79 10.72 -9.13 -7.55
C TYR A 79 11.42 -8.16 -8.49
N ILE A 80 12.64 -7.79 -8.11
CA ILE A 80 13.56 -6.96 -8.88
C ILE A 80 14.78 -7.79 -9.22
N ASP A 81 15.07 -7.93 -10.52
CA ASP A 81 16.25 -8.60 -11.04
C ASP A 81 17.50 -7.77 -10.76
N LYS A 82 18.47 -8.37 -10.06
CA LYS A 82 19.74 -7.73 -9.72
C LYS A 82 20.61 -7.43 -10.94
N LYS A 83 20.40 -8.10 -12.07
CA LYS A 83 21.09 -7.82 -13.34
C LYS A 83 20.58 -6.54 -13.99
N VAL A 84 19.31 -6.21 -13.77
CA VAL A 84 18.67 -4.98 -14.25
C VAL A 84 18.78 -3.85 -13.22
N TYR A 85 19.02 -4.19 -11.94
CA TYR A 85 19.38 -3.26 -10.89
C TYR A 85 20.70 -2.53 -11.22
N LYS A 86 20.60 -1.29 -11.68
CA LYS A 86 21.75 -0.42 -11.94
C LYS A 86 21.63 0.84 -11.08
N PRO A 87 22.46 1.03 -10.04
CA PRO A 87 22.39 2.19 -9.14
C PRO A 87 22.39 3.56 -9.84
N THR A 88 22.89 3.63 -11.08
CA THR A 88 22.98 4.84 -11.89
C THR A 88 21.80 5.07 -12.84
N ASN A 89 21.01 4.04 -13.16
CA ASN A 89 19.88 4.13 -14.10
C ASN A 89 18.54 3.61 -13.52
N SER A 90 18.54 3.13 -12.28
CA SER A 90 17.32 2.74 -11.57
C SER A 90 16.71 3.94 -10.86
N VAL A 91 15.39 4.06 -10.92
CA VAL A 91 14.67 5.13 -10.24
C VAL A 91 14.33 4.66 -8.82
N LYS A 92 14.64 5.49 -7.82
CA LYS A 92 14.34 5.18 -6.42
C LYS A 92 12.85 5.33 -6.16
N VAL A 93 12.23 4.27 -5.67
CA VAL A 93 10.89 4.30 -5.06
C VAL A 93 11.05 4.62 -3.59
N HIS A 94 10.59 5.79 -3.18
CA HIS A 94 10.53 6.21 -1.79
C HIS A 94 9.27 5.65 -1.13
N CYS A 95 9.43 4.97 0.01
CA CYS A 95 8.30 4.58 0.86
C CYS A 95 8.08 5.65 1.94
N MET A 96 6.99 6.41 1.81
CA MET A 96 6.57 7.43 2.77
C MET A 96 5.53 6.84 3.71
N VAL A 97 5.74 6.98 5.02
CA VAL A 97 4.87 6.41 6.05
C VAL A 97 4.19 7.54 6.81
N ASN A 98 2.87 7.44 6.91
CA ASN A 98 2.06 8.37 7.66
C ASN A 98 2.02 7.97 9.15
N THR A 99 2.49 8.81 10.07
CA THR A 99 2.67 8.42 11.49
C THR A 99 1.37 8.17 12.25
N LYS A 100 0.24 8.72 11.79
CA LYS A 100 -1.07 8.54 12.47
C LYS A 100 -1.84 7.35 11.92
N THR A 101 -1.74 7.07 10.63
CA THR A 101 -2.49 5.99 9.98
C THR A 101 -1.65 4.74 9.73
N GLN A 102 -0.33 4.88 9.79
CA GLN A 102 0.65 3.89 9.33
C GLN A 102 0.53 3.52 7.84
N SER A 103 -0.32 4.22 7.06
CA SER A 103 -0.45 3.98 5.63
C SER A 103 0.85 4.32 4.90
N GLY A 104 1.19 3.48 3.92
CA GLY A 104 2.38 3.62 3.08
C GLY A 104 2.04 4.25 1.73
N LEU A 105 2.83 5.23 1.32
CA LEU A 105 2.80 5.81 -0.02
C LEU A 105 4.13 5.52 -0.71
N TYR A 106 4.09 4.83 -1.85
CA TYR A 106 5.25 4.62 -2.70
C TYR A 106 5.29 5.70 -3.78
N THR A 107 6.43 6.39 -3.93
CA THR A 107 6.59 7.41 -4.96
C THR A 107 8.00 7.42 -5.55
N VAL A 108 8.07 7.57 -6.88
CA VAL A 108 9.31 7.85 -7.61
C VAL A 108 9.57 9.36 -7.76
N ASN A 109 8.65 10.20 -7.32
CA ASN A 109 8.72 11.64 -7.47
C ASN A 109 9.37 12.27 -6.23
N ASP A 110 10.59 12.78 -6.40
CA ASP A 110 11.32 13.47 -5.33
C ASP A 110 10.58 14.70 -4.80
N ASN A 111 9.87 15.43 -5.66
CA ASN A 111 9.08 16.59 -5.23
C ASN A 111 7.90 16.17 -4.33
N GLU A 112 7.25 15.04 -4.62
CA GLU A 112 6.16 14.51 -3.78
C GLU A 112 6.71 14.13 -2.39
N LYS A 113 7.82 13.40 -2.36
CA LYS A 113 8.55 13.05 -1.13
C LYS A 113 8.93 14.31 -0.33
N ASP A 114 9.56 15.29 -0.98
CA ASP A 114 10.03 16.52 -0.34
C ASP A 114 8.87 17.39 0.17
N MET A 115 7.75 17.46 -0.57
CA MET A 115 6.55 18.15 -0.13
C MET A 115 5.96 17.52 1.14
N LEU A 116 5.88 16.20 1.20
CA LEU A 116 5.36 15.48 2.37
C LEU A 116 6.26 15.66 3.61
N LEU A 117 7.58 15.68 3.41
CA LEU A 117 8.53 15.95 4.50
C LEU A 117 8.46 17.41 4.96
N ASN A 118 8.34 18.36 4.02
CA ASN A 118 8.28 19.80 4.32
C ASN A 118 7.00 20.20 5.06
N GLN A 119 5.88 19.51 4.84
CA GLN A 119 4.65 19.70 5.61
C GLN A 119 4.90 19.57 7.12
N ASN A 120 5.75 18.62 7.54
CA ASN A 120 6.11 18.44 8.94
C ASN A 120 6.90 19.64 9.48
N SER A 121 7.78 20.23 8.67
CA SER A 121 8.65 21.34 9.07
C SER A 121 7.90 22.66 9.19
N LYS A 122 6.91 22.91 8.31
CA LYS A 122 6.11 24.14 8.32
C LYS A 122 5.13 24.22 9.49
N ASN A 123 4.69 23.08 10.01
CA ASN A 123 3.84 23.04 11.19
C ASN A 123 4.19 21.79 12.02
N PRO A 124 5.04 21.90 13.05
CA PRO A 124 5.48 20.75 13.85
C PRO A 124 4.34 20.08 14.64
N HIS A 125 3.20 20.75 14.77
CA HIS A 125 1.96 20.24 15.38
C HIS A 125 1.00 19.61 14.37
N VAL A 126 1.28 19.65 13.07
CA VAL A 126 0.46 18.95 12.07
C VAL A 126 0.57 17.46 12.30
N MET A 127 -0.57 16.81 12.46
CA MET A 127 -0.68 15.36 12.63
C MET A 127 -1.73 14.83 11.65
N PRO A 128 -1.40 13.82 10.84
CA PRO A 128 -0.16 13.03 10.82
C PRO A 128 1.10 13.75 10.32
N LYS A 129 2.26 13.23 10.74
CA LYS A 129 3.56 13.50 10.10
C LYS A 129 3.83 12.44 9.02
N TRP A 130 4.64 12.79 8.03
CA TRP A 130 5.17 11.85 7.04
C TRP A 130 6.64 11.54 7.31
N THR A 131 7.03 10.27 7.30
CA THR A 131 8.44 9.88 7.46
C THR A 131 8.90 9.01 6.31
N LEU A 132 10.15 9.18 5.86
CA LEU A 132 10.76 8.30 4.87
C LEU A 132 11.15 6.96 5.54
N SER A 133 10.62 5.86 5.03
CA SER A 133 11.02 4.50 5.41
C SER A 133 12.13 4.04 4.47
N VAL A 134 13.38 4.21 4.92
CA VAL A 134 14.57 3.79 4.15
C VAL A 134 14.60 2.28 3.93
N SER A 135 14.07 1.48 4.87
CA SER A 135 14.07 0.02 4.79
C SER A 135 13.01 -0.53 3.84
N GLU A 136 12.01 0.26 3.49
CA GLU A 136 10.96 -0.11 2.52
C GLU A 136 11.10 0.65 1.20
N SER A 137 12.11 1.50 1.08
CA SER A 137 12.46 2.16 -0.17
C SER A 137 13.34 1.24 -1.00
N PHE A 138 13.12 1.19 -2.30
CA PHE A 138 13.83 0.28 -3.21
C PHE A 138 14.05 0.93 -4.58
N GLN A 139 14.73 0.22 -5.47
CA GLN A 139 14.95 0.65 -6.84
C GLN A 139 13.98 -0.07 -7.77
N THR A 140 13.29 0.69 -8.61
CA THR A 140 12.43 0.17 -9.68
C THR A 140 13.25 -0.12 -10.94
N VAL A 141 12.70 -0.92 -11.84
CA VAL A 141 13.29 -1.14 -13.18
C VAL A 141 12.77 -0.13 -14.21
N PRO A 142 13.47 0.08 -15.33
CA PRO A 142 12.97 0.91 -16.41
C PRO A 142 11.62 0.43 -16.97
N ALA A 143 10.79 1.37 -17.43
CA ALA A 143 9.43 1.09 -17.92
C ALA A 143 9.40 0.09 -19.10
N ASN A 144 10.40 0.12 -19.98
CA ASN A 144 10.51 -0.79 -21.12
C ASN A 144 11.01 -2.20 -20.75
N GLN A 145 11.30 -2.45 -19.48
CA GLN A 145 11.85 -3.71 -18.97
C GLN A 145 11.04 -4.26 -17.78
N GLY A 146 9.88 -3.67 -17.49
CA GLY A 146 9.16 -3.97 -16.26
C GLY A 146 7.66 -4.12 -16.41
N ILE A 147 7.08 -4.83 -15.45
CA ILE A 147 5.66 -4.99 -15.23
C ILE A 147 5.16 -3.80 -14.42
N PRO A 148 4.06 -3.13 -14.84
CA PRO A 148 3.56 -1.96 -14.13
C PRO A 148 2.95 -2.34 -12.78
N VAL A 149 3.22 -1.51 -11.78
CA VAL A 149 2.48 -1.50 -10.51
C VAL A 149 1.57 -0.28 -10.51
N TYR A 150 0.27 -0.52 -10.46
CA TYR A 150 -0.77 0.49 -10.55
C TYR A 150 -0.96 1.21 -9.22
N ARG A 151 -1.05 2.54 -9.24
CA ARG A 151 -1.40 3.37 -8.09
C ARG A 151 -2.88 3.74 -8.15
N LEU A 152 -3.60 3.47 -7.08
CA LEU A 152 -4.99 3.87 -6.92
C LEU A 152 -5.17 4.68 -5.65
N TYR A 153 -5.96 5.74 -5.73
CA TYR A 153 -6.34 6.57 -4.59
C TYR A 153 -7.81 6.34 -4.22
N ASN A 154 -8.09 6.11 -2.94
CA ASN A 154 -9.44 6.05 -2.42
C ASN A 154 -9.89 7.42 -1.89
N PRO A 155 -10.75 8.17 -2.60
CA PRO A 155 -11.28 9.43 -2.11
C PRO A 155 -12.30 9.25 -0.97
N ASN A 156 -12.87 8.04 -0.84
CA ASN A 156 -13.93 7.74 0.12
C ASN A 156 -13.39 7.25 1.47
N SER A 157 -12.08 6.96 1.56
CA SER A 157 -11.49 6.71 2.87
C SER A 157 -11.38 8.05 3.60
N TRP A 158 -11.72 8.05 4.90
CA TRP A 158 -11.73 9.24 5.76
C TRP A 158 -10.42 10.07 5.72
N ARG A 159 -9.33 9.51 5.19
CA ARG A 159 -8.00 10.11 5.19
C ARG A 159 -7.31 10.14 3.83
N GLY A 160 -7.95 9.61 2.79
CA GLY A 160 -7.28 9.30 1.53
C GLY A 160 -6.26 8.18 1.72
N THR A 161 -6.44 7.06 1.04
CA THR A 161 -5.50 5.93 1.10
C THR A 161 -5.07 5.57 -0.31
N HIS A 162 -3.81 5.15 -0.42
CA HIS A 162 -3.28 4.67 -1.68
C HIS A 162 -3.19 3.16 -1.65
N HIS A 163 -3.43 2.54 -2.79
CA HIS A 163 -3.24 1.12 -2.99
C HIS A 163 -2.36 0.88 -4.21
N PHE A 164 -1.45 -0.07 -4.08
CA PHE A 164 -0.44 -0.40 -5.09
C PHE A 164 -0.53 -1.87 -5.42
N THR A 165 -0.90 -2.17 -6.66
CA THR A 165 -1.09 -3.56 -7.12
C THR A 165 -0.49 -3.78 -8.50
N PRO A 166 0.21 -4.90 -8.73
CA PRO A 166 0.56 -5.34 -10.07
C PRO A 166 -0.61 -6.04 -10.79
N ILE A 167 -1.71 -6.32 -10.08
CA ILE A 167 -2.82 -7.15 -10.57
C ILE A 167 -3.84 -6.26 -11.26
N GLN A 168 -3.93 -6.36 -12.60
CA GLN A 168 -4.85 -5.55 -13.40
C GLN A 168 -6.32 -5.74 -12.99
N ALA A 169 -6.73 -6.98 -12.69
CA ALA A 169 -8.10 -7.28 -12.27
C ALA A 169 -8.47 -6.60 -10.93
N GLU A 170 -7.51 -6.51 -9.98
CA GLU A 170 -7.69 -5.81 -8.70
C GLU A 170 -7.85 -4.30 -8.94
N LYS A 171 -6.98 -3.71 -9.75
CA LYS A 171 -7.10 -2.32 -10.18
C LYS A 171 -8.46 -2.04 -10.83
N ASP A 172 -8.87 -2.84 -11.81
CA ASP A 172 -10.14 -2.65 -12.53
C ASP A 172 -11.37 -2.79 -11.59
N MET A 173 -11.31 -3.72 -10.63
CA MET A 173 -12.35 -3.87 -9.61
C MET A 173 -12.43 -2.65 -8.69
N LEU A 174 -11.30 -2.17 -8.18
CA LEU A 174 -11.26 -1.00 -7.29
C LEU A 174 -11.77 0.27 -8.00
N VAL A 175 -11.43 0.44 -9.28
CA VAL A 175 -11.97 1.55 -10.10
C VAL A 175 -13.50 1.46 -10.20
N ARG A 176 -14.07 0.26 -10.44
CA ARG A 176 -15.53 0.07 -10.42
C ARG A 176 -16.16 0.40 -9.07
N LEU A 177 -15.41 0.24 -7.99
CA LEU A 177 -15.83 0.55 -6.62
C LEU A 177 -15.58 2.03 -6.23
N GLY A 178 -15.21 2.88 -7.18
CA GLY A 178 -15.08 4.33 -6.99
C GLY A 178 -13.68 4.80 -6.59
N TRP A 179 -12.67 3.93 -6.62
CA TRP A 179 -11.28 4.36 -6.48
C TRP A 179 -10.82 5.11 -7.74
N ARG A 180 -9.94 6.10 -7.56
CA ARG A 180 -9.33 6.85 -8.67
C ARG A 180 -8.05 6.15 -9.09
N TYR A 181 -7.96 5.75 -10.35
CA TYR A 181 -6.72 5.29 -10.94
C TYR A 181 -5.81 6.49 -11.22
N GLU A 182 -4.61 6.49 -10.67
CA GLU A 182 -3.65 7.61 -10.76
C GLU A 182 -2.50 7.34 -11.74
N GLY A 183 -2.54 6.20 -12.44
CA GLY A 183 -1.49 5.78 -13.35
C GLY A 183 -0.58 4.70 -12.77
N ILE A 184 0.59 4.56 -13.38
CA ILE A 184 1.62 3.59 -12.98
C ILE A 184 2.50 4.28 -11.92
N GLY A 185 2.59 3.68 -10.73
CA GLY A 185 3.43 4.21 -9.66
C GLY A 185 4.91 3.90 -9.89
N PHE A 186 5.21 2.67 -10.34
CA PHE A 186 6.56 2.18 -10.64
C PHE A 186 6.49 0.85 -11.40
N TYR A 187 7.64 0.30 -11.79
CA TYR A 187 7.76 -0.96 -12.53
C TYR A 187 8.61 -2.01 -11.78
N VAL A 188 8.35 -3.29 -12.01
CA VAL A 188 9.12 -4.40 -11.39
C VAL A 188 9.53 -5.43 -12.42
N SER A 189 10.55 -6.24 -12.12
CA SER A 189 11.02 -7.30 -13.04
C SER A 189 10.01 -8.44 -13.15
N GLY A 190 9.23 -8.68 -12.09
CA GLY A 190 8.06 -9.52 -12.18
C GLY A 190 7.28 -9.64 -10.89
N VAL A 191 6.28 -10.53 -10.94
CA VAL A 191 5.25 -10.70 -9.92
C VAL A 191 5.15 -12.17 -9.56
N LEU A 192 5.23 -12.48 -8.26
CA LEU A 192 5.04 -13.81 -7.73
C LEU A 192 3.56 -14.02 -7.40
N ASN A 193 3.00 -15.05 -8.01
CA ASN A 193 1.61 -15.46 -7.85
C ASN A 193 1.44 -16.60 -6.83
N GLU A 194 2.35 -16.70 -5.85
CA GLU A 194 2.37 -17.72 -4.77
C GLU A 194 0.98 -17.92 -4.15
#